data_AF-A0A820HSV6-F1
#
_entry.id   AF-A0A820HSV6-F1
#
_cell.length_a   1.000
_cell.length_b   1.000
_cell.length_c   1.000
_cell.angle_alpha   90.00
_cell.angle_beta   90.00
_cell.angle_gamma   90.00
#
_symmetry.space_group_name_H-M   'P 1'
#
loop_
_entity.id
_entity.type
_entity.pdbx_description
1 polymer ?
#
loop_
_entity_poly.entity_id
_entity_poly.type
_entity_poly.pdbx_seq_one_letter_code
_entity_poly.pdbx_strand_id
1 'polypeptide(L)'
;MTHTSLNLPTHNHETTSTNGISGEIITASFPKQKTNLFRRMIDSFKRATPSKIVPIEMNESKDGEKLNDNTEEDGTGLHRTLKNRHLQMIAIGGAIGTGLFVGSGSALATGGPGALVLDFIIIGFMLFNVCMALGELCVVFPVSGSFVVHGSRFLDPAWGFAMGWNYALHRLVVIPLELTVAGIVICYWTTSINIAVWITIFLFVLLIINLFGVRGFGEIEFYMAIVKVVAVLGFIILGIVLVFGGGPNHQYIGGKYWHNPGSFANGFKGVCSVFVTAAFAFGGTELV
;
A
#
# COMPACT_ATOMS: atom_id res chain seq x y z
N MET A 1 21.84 -35.65 62.33
CA MET A 1 22.94 -34.77 61.90
C MET A 1 24.15 -35.64 61.65
N THR A 2 24.35 -36.05 60.41
CA THR A 2 25.44 -36.95 60.01
C THR A 2 26.19 -36.27 58.88
N HIS A 3 27.23 -35.52 59.28
CA HIS A 3 28.28 -35.07 58.37
C HIS A 3 29.34 -36.15 58.33
N THR A 4 29.58 -36.70 57.15
CA THR A 4 30.76 -37.52 56.86
C THR A 4 31.52 -36.83 55.75
N SER A 5 32.60 -36.16 56.12
CA SER A 5 33.63 -35.64 55.22
C SER A 5 34.54 -36.79 54.80
N LEU A 6 34.79 -36.94 53.50
CA LEU A 6 35.81 -37.84 52.98
C LEU A 6 36.76 -37.04 52.07
N ASN A 7 38.03 -37.02 52.47
CA ASN A 7 39.15 -36.47 51.73
C ASN A 7 39.51 -37.35 50.51
N LEU A 8 39.97 -36.68 49.45
CA LEU A 8 40.52 -37.25 48.22
C LEU A 8 41.76 -38.14 48.46
N PRO A 9 42.07 -38.99 47.46
CA PRO A 9 43.44 -39.14 46.98
C PRO A 9 43.58 -38.72 45.50
N THR A 10 44.82 -38.43 45.15
CA THR A 10 45.32 -37.73 43.96
C THR A 10 45.62 -38.65 42.77
N HIS A 11 45.78 -38.00 41.61
CA HIS A 11 46.64 -38.36 40.46
C HIS A 11 46.14 -39.42 39.46
N ASN A 12 45.84 -39.01 38.21
CA ASN A 12 46.82 -39.01 37.11
C ASN A 12 46.24 -38.50 35.78
N HIS A 13 47.07 -37.76 35.06
CA HIS A 13 46.86 -37.37 33.67
C HIS A 13 46.97 -38.60 32.76
N GLU A 14 45.92 -38.89 31.99
CA GLU A 14 46.04 -39.60 30.72
C GLU A 14 45.19 -38.90 29.65
N THR A 15 45.90 -38.42 28.64
CA THR A 15 45.39 -37.84 27.40
C THR A 15 44.58 -38.87 26.62
N THR A 16 43.30 -38.59 26.34
CA THR A 16 42.53 -39.33 25.34
C THR A 16 41.96 -38.37 24.29
N SER A 17 42.61 -38.40 23.13
CA SER A 17 42.13 -38.14 21.77
C SER A 17 40.68 -37.64 21.61
N THR A 18 40.56 -36.44 21.04
CA THR A 18 39.37 -35.92 20.39
C THR A 18 39.00 -36.78 19.18
N ASN A 19 38.01 -37.65 19.32
CA ASN A 19 37.29 -38.24 18.20
C ASN A 19 36.01 -37.44 17.93
N GLY A 20 35.90 -36.95 16.71
CA GLY A 20 34.93 -35.97 16.25
C GLY A 20 33.48 -36.37 16.50
N ILE A 21 32.75 -35.48 17.15
CA ILE A 21 31.30 -35.43 17.08
C ILE A 21 30.98 -34.66 15.81
N SER A 22 30.71 -35.39 14.71
CA SER A 22 30.02 -34.83 13.54
C SER A 22 28.69 -34.27 14.02
N GLY A 23 28.59 -32.94 14.11
CA GLY A 23 27.32 -32.26 14.24
C GLY A 23 26.51 -32.49 12.97
N GLU A 24 25.60 -33.45 12.99
CA GLU A 24 24.52 -33.50 12.01
C GLU A 24 23.65 -32.26 12.23
N ILE A 25 23.83 -31.27 11.37
CA ILE A 25 22.83 -30.23 11.14
C ILE A 25 21.62 -30.97 10.57
N ILE A 26 20.63 -31.28 11.42
CA ILE A 26 19.32 -31.74 10.97
C ILE A 26 18.67 -30.56 10.25
N THR A 27 19.03 -30.39 8.98
CA THR A 27 18.28 -29.57 8.05
C THR A 27 16.97 -30.32 7.82
N ALA A 28 15.91 -29.88 8.50
CA ALA A 28 14.56 -30.31 8.19
C ALA A 28 14.21 -29.81 6.78
N SER A 29 14.60 -30.57 5.75
CA SER A 29 14.16 -30.32 4.40
C SER A 29 12.67 -30.65 4.34
N PHE A 30 11.83 -29.63 4.35
CA PHE A 30 10.41 -29.82 4.06
C PHE A 30 10.32 -30.33 2.62
N PRO A 31 9.69 -31.50 2.37
CA PRO A 31 9.50 -31.96 1.01
C PRO A 31 8.66 -30.92 0.28
N LYS A 32 9.20 -30.33 -0.80
CA LYS A 32 8.43 -29.51 -1.75
C LYS A 32 7.37 -30.41 -2.39
N GLN A 33 6.22 -30.51 -1.73
CA GLN A 33 5.10 -31.28 -2.23
C GLN A 33 4.60 -30.58 -3.50
N LYS A 34 4.76 -31.25 -4.67
CA LYS A 34 4.11 -30.83 -5.92
C LYS A 34 2.59 -30.93 -5.72
N THR A 35 1.98 -29.85 -5.25
CA THR A 35 0.53 -29.78 -5.09
C THR A 35 -0.10 -29.21 -6.37
N ASN A 36 -1.15 -29.89 -6.83
CA ASN A 36 -1.97 -29.43 -7.95
C ASN A 36 -2.58 -28.06 -7.64
N LEU A 37 -2.70 -27.20 -8.65
CA LEU A 37 -3.19 -25.81 -8.53
C LEU A 37 -4.52 -25.72 -7.74
N PHE A 38 -5.40 -26.69 -7.96
CA PHE A 38 -6.71 -26.80 -7.31
C PHE A 38 -6.60 -27.10 -5.81
N ARG A 39 -5.65 -27.95 -5.41
CA ARG A 39 -5.37 -28.26 -4.00
C ARG A 39 -4.78 -27.05 -3.29
N ARG A 40 -3.93 -26.30 -3.97
CA ARG A 40 -3.35 -25.05 -3.46
C ARG A 40 -4.41 -23.96 -3.28
N MET A 41 -5.42 -23.90 -4.15
CA MET A 41 -6.59 -23.03 -3.94
C MET A 41 -7.40 -23.44 -2.71
N ILE A 42 -7.74 -24.72 -2.56
CA ILE A 42 -8.52 -25.21 -1.41
C ILE A 42 -7.75 -25.01 -0.09
N ASP A 43 -6.45 -25.25 -0.08
CA ASP A 43 -5.61 -25.06 1.12
C ASP A 43 -5.41 -23.58 1.45
N SER A 44 -5.58 -22.65 0.50
CA SER A 44 -5.56 -21.20 0.75
C SER A 44 -6.76 -20.71 1.58
N PHE A 45 -7.84 -21.48 1.64
CA PHE A 45 -9.01 -21.18 2.49
C PHE A 45 -8.90 -21.78 3.89
N LYS A 46 -7.85 -22.57 4.17
CA LYS A 46 -7.61 -23.08 5.53
C LYS A 46 -6.96 -21.98 6.37
N ARG A 47 -7.39 -21.89 7.63
CA ARG A 47 -6.84 -20.95 8.61
C ARG A 47 -5.35 -21.26 8.80
N ALA A 48 -4.49 -20.25 8.68
CA ALA A 48 -3.08 -20.40 9.01
C ALA A 48 -2.96 -20.81 10.48
N THR A 49 -2.38 -21.98 10.74
CA THR A 49 -2.04 -22.41 12.10
C THR A 49 -0.96 -21.47 12.65
N PRO A 50 -1.11 -20.96 13.88
CA PRO A 50 -0.08 -20.13 14.48
C PRO A 50 1.20 -20.98 14.60
N SER A 51 2.32 -20.49 14.05
CA SER A 51 3.62 -21.12 14.29
C SER A 51 3.93 -21.00 15.79
N LYS A 52 4.39 -22.10 16.39
CA LYS A 52 4.87 -22.08 17.77
C LYS A 52 6.15 -21.26 17.76
N ILE A 53 6.19 -20.20 18.57
CA ILE A 53 7.40 -19.42 18.83
C ILE A 53 8.43 -20.37 19.46
N VAL A 54 9.50 -20.68 18.73
CA VAL A 54 10.67 -21.38 19.28
C VAL A 54 11.51 -20.34 20.02
N PRO A 55 11.89 -20.54 21.29
CA PRO A 55 12.76 -19.61 21.98
C PRO A 55 14.13 -19.58 21.29
N ILE A 56 14.59 -18.40 20.88
CA ILE A 56 15.94 -18.20 20.36
C ILE A 56 16.89 -18.21 21.56
N GLU A 57 17.68 -19.28 21.70
CA GLU A 57 18.83 -19.28 22.60
C GLU A 57 19.93 -18.39 21.99
N MET A 58 20.26 -17.29 22.67
CA MET A 58 21.36 -16.41 22.26
C MET A 58 22.71 -17.03 22.67
N ASN A 59 23.36 -17.72 21.73
CA ASN A 59 24.79 -18.00 21.85
C ASN A 59 25.59 -16.88 21.19
N GLU A 60 26.33 -16.12 22.00
CA GLU A 60 27.33 -15.15 21.56
C GLU A 60 28.38 -15.82 20.67
N SER A 61 28.23 -15.67 19.36
CA SER A 61 29.25 -16.05 18.39
C SER A 61 29.91 -14.77 17.89
N LYS A 62 31.12 -14.50 18.37
CA LYS A 62 32.03 -13.53 17.76
C LYS A 62 32.41 -14.08 16.39
N ASP A 63 32.05 -13.37 15.33
CA ASP A 63 32.92 -13.08 14.19
C ASP A 63 32.18 -12.24 13.14
N GLY A 64 32.87 -11.19 12.67
CA GLY A 64 32.32 -10.16 11.79
C GLY A 64 32.27 -10.59 10.33
N GLU A 65 31.27 -11.39 9.98
CA GLU A 65 30.96 -11.72 8.59
C GLU A 65 29.73 -10.97 8.09
N LYS A 66 29.83 -10.44 6.86
CA LYS A 66 28.84 -9.56 6.22
C LYS A 66 27.46 -10.22 6.22
N LEU A 67 26.50 -9.56 6.88
CA LEU A 67 25.09 -9.93 6.91
C LEU A 67 24.52 -9.93 5.50
N ASN A 68 24.41 -11.12 4.90
CA ASN A 68 23.50 -11.34 3.78
C ASN A 68 22.07 -11.24 4.32
N ASP A 69 21.33 -10.28 3.79
CA ASP A 69 19.93 -9.98 4.06
C ASP A 69 19.01 -11.13 3.63
N ASN A 70 19.03 -12.22 4.40
CA ASN A 70 18.06 -13.31 4.36
C ASN A 70 17.69 -13.64 5.80
N THR A 71 17.19 -12.65 6.53
CA THR A 71 16.52 -12.91 7.80
C THR A 71 15.17 -13.53 7.46
N GLU A 72 15.07 -14.85 7.59
CA GLU A 72 13.78 -15.55 7.58
C GLU A 72 12.94 -14.97 8.73
N GLU A 73 11.90 -14.20 8.35
CA GLU A 73 10.95 -13.56 9.27
C GLU A 73 10.16 -14.65 10.04
N ASP A 74 10.65 -14.99 11.22
CA ASP A 74 9.95 -15.83 12.18
C ASP A 74 9.00 -14.95 13.02
N GLY A 75 7.69 -15.26 13.00
CA GLY A 75 6.73 -14.75 13.99
C GLY A 75 5.34 -14.34 13.51
N THR A 76 5.12 -14.04 12.23
CA THR A 76 3.78 -13.81 11.66
C THR A 76 3.79 -14.16 10.17
N GLY A 77 3.37 -15.39 9.85
CA GLY A 77 3.50 -15.99 8.52
C GLY A 77 2.61 -15.36 7.44
N LEU A 78 2.85 -14.10 7.08
CA LEU A 78 2.42 -13.54 5.81
C LEU A 78 3.56 -13.73 4.82
N HIS A 79 3.44 -14.68 3.89
CA HIS A 79 4.43 -14.88 2.84
C HIS A 79 4.51 -13.60 1.99
N ARG A 80 5.49 -12.73 2.28
CA ARG A 80 5.69 -11.43 1.65
C ARG A 80 6.05 -11.64 0.19
N THR A 81 5.03 -11.73 -0.63
CA THR A 81 5.13 -12.15 -2.02
C THR A 81 5.47 -10.97 -2.95
N LEU A 82 5.23 -9.74 -2.48
CA LEU A 82 5.53 -8.51 -3.18
C LEU A 82 6.92 -7.99 -2.78
N LYS A 83 7.77 -7.76 -3.79
CA LYS A 83 9.08 -7.12 -3.62
C LYS A 83 8.90 -5.65 -3.25
N ASN A 84 9.90 -5.05 -2.60
CA ASN A 84 9.88 -3.64 -2.19
C ASN A 84 9.53 -2.68 -3.35
N ARG A 85 10.04 -2.96 -4.57
CA ARG A 85 9.70 -2.20 -5.79
C ARG A 85 8.19 -2.22 -6.13
N HIS A 86 7.51 -3.34 -5.90
CA HIS A 86 6.07 -3.44 -6.17
C HIS A 86 5.31 -2.63 -5.13
N LEU A 87 5.73 -2.68 -3.87
CA LEU A 87 5.09 -1.91 -2.79
C LEU A 87 5.23 -0.39 -3.03
N GLN A 88 6.42 0.08 -3.40
CA GLN A 88 6.64 1.49 -3.74
C GLN A 88 5.79 1.93 -4.95
N MET A 89 5.68 1.09 -5.98
CA MET A 89 4.85 1.42 -7.14
C MET A 89 3.35 1.34 -6.85
N ILE A 90 2.92 0.46 -5.94
CA ILE A 90 1.55 0.47 -5.41
C ILE A 90 1.29 1.76 -4.63
N ALA A 91 2.26 2.27 -3.85
CA ALA A 91 2.16 3.55 -3.17
C ALA A 91 1.91 4.70 -4.16
N ILE A 92 2.78 4.80 -5.17
CA ILE A 92 2.73 5.86 -6.17
C ILE A 92 1.47 5.72 -7.06
N GLY A 93 1.19 4.51 -7.53
CA GLY A 93 0.04 4.20 -8.38
C GLY A 93 -1.30 4.34 -7.67
N GLY A 94 -1.33 4.06 -6.36
CA GLY A 94 -2.49 4.23 -5.48
C GLY A 94 -2.76 5.69 -5.13
N ALA A 95 -1.71 6.51 -4.96
CA ALA A 95 -1.83 7.95 -4.75
C ALA A 95 -2.34 8.70 -5.99
N ILE A 96 -2.07 8.18 -7.20
CA ILE A 96 -2.53 8.78 -8.45
C ILE A 96 -3.85 8.11 -8.88
N GLY A 97 -4.97 8.76 -8.57
CA GLY A 97 -6.32 8.26 -8.82
C GLY A 97 -7.19 9.15 -9.71
N THR A 98 -8.47 8.75 -9.86
CA THR A 98 -9.49 9.52 -10.58
C THR A 98 -9.78 10.88 -9.95
N GLY A 99 -9.52 11.05 -8.64
CA GLY A 99 -9.62 12.35 -7.98
C GLY A 99 -8.77 13.42 -8.68
N LEU A 100 -7.56 13.08 -9.14
CA LEU A 100 -6.69 14.01 -9.86
C LEU A 100 -7.18 14.31 -11.29
N PHE A 101 -7.57 13.30 -12.05
CA PHE A 101 -7.90 13.51 -13.47
C PHE A 101 -9.35 13.92 -13.72
N VAL A 102 -10.28 13.42 -12.90
CA VAL A 102 -11.73 13.63 -13.08
C VAL A 102 -12.27 14.64 -12.10
N GLY A 103 -11.84 14.58 -10.83
CA GLY A 103 -12.27 15.50 -9.78
C GLY A 103 -11.75 16.93 -9.98
N SER A 104 -10.46 17.08 -10.30
CA SER A 104 -9.80 18.40 -10.35
C SER A 104 -10.42 19.36 -11.36
N GLY A 105 -10.89 18.87 -12.51
CA GLY A 105 -11.51 19.72 -13.53
C GLY A 105 -12.81 20.36 -13.04
N SER A 106 -13.68 19.56 -12.40
CA SER A 106 -14.90 20.07 -11.78
C SER A 106 -14.60 20.97 -10.59
N ALA A 107 -13.62 20.61 -9.75
CA ALA A 107 -13.20 21.42 -8.60
C ALA A 107 -12.67 22.80 -9.04
N LEU A 108 -11.88 22.85 -10.11
CA LEU A 108 -11.38 24.11 -10.67
C LEU A 108 -12.52 24.98 -11.19
N ALA A 109 -13.50 24.38 -11.87
CA ALA A 109 -14.65 25.11 -12.40
C ALA A 109 -15.57 25.67 -11.30
N THR A 110 -15.72 24.95 -10.17
CA THR A 110 -16.64 25.36 -9.09
C THR A 110 -15.98 26.27 -8.04
N GLY A 111 -14.74 26.00 -7.63
CA GLY A 111 -14.06 26.78 -6.58
C GLY A 111 -13.03 27.78 -7.08
N GLY A 112 -12.58 27.66 -8.34
CA GLY A 112 -11.54 28.51 -8.89
C GLY A 112 -10.11 28.08 -8.49
N PRO A 113 -9.09 28.69 -9.11
CA PRO A 113 -7.70 28.24 -8.98
C PRO A 113 -7.11 28.45 -7.58
N GLY A 114 -7.51 29.52 -6.89
CA GLY A 114 -7.04 29.82 -5.54
C GLY A 114 -7.60 28.85 -4.49
N ALA A 115 -8.89 28.52 -4.58
CA ALA A 115 -9.52 27.52 -3.71
C ALA A 115 -8.87 26.14 -3.91
N LEU A 116 -8.64 25.74 -5.16
CA LEU A 116 -8.01 24.46 -5.49
C LEU A 116 -6.61 24.34 -4.89
N VAL A 117 -5.75 25.34 -5.08
CA VAL A 117 -4.40 25.30 -4.49
C VAL A 117 -4.45 25.30 -2.97
N LEU A 118 -5.29 26.14 -2.36
CA LEU A 118 -5.42 26.23 -0.91
C LEU A 118 -5.86 24.89 -0.29
N ASP A 119 -6.93 24.29 -0.81
CA ASP A 119 -7.49 23.07 -0.24
C ASP A 119 -6.56 21.86 -0.43
N PHE A 120 -5.91 21.74 -1.59
CA PHE A 120 -4.93 20.68 -1.81
C PHE A 120 -3.70 20.82 -0.88
N ILE A 121 -3.27 22.05 -0.56
CA ILE A 121 -2.19 22.28 0.42
C ILE A 121 -2.66 21.88 1.82
N ILE A 122 -3.87 22.29 2.24
CA ILE A 122 -4.40 21.98 3.57
C ILE A 122 -4.54 20.46 3.76
N ILE A 123 -5.20 19.77 2.83
CA ILE A 123 -5.38 18.32 2.90
C ILE A 123 -4.03 17.60 2.81
N GLY A 124 -3.15 18.02 1.90
CA GLY A 124 -1.81 17.45 1.77
C GLY A 124 -0.99 17.58 3.05
N PHE A 125 -1.03 18.74 3.71
CA PHE A 125 -0.38 18.95 5.00
C PHE A 125 -1.00 18.08 6.10
N MET A 126 -2.32 17.98 6.18
CA MET A 126 -3.00 17.11 7.16
C MET A 126 -2.59 15.65 6.96
N LEU A 127 -2.62 15.13 5.73
CA LEU A 127 -2.24 13.74 5.45
C LEU A 127 -0.75 13.48 5.64
N PHE A 128 0.12 14.45 5.35
CA PHE A 128 1.54 14.32 5.64
C PHE A 128 1.78 14.04 7.13
N ASN A 129 1.13 14.80 8.02
CA ASN A 129 1.22 14.57 9.47
C ASN A 129 0.69 13.19 9.86
N VAL A 130 -0.44 12.74 9.28
CA VAL A 130 -1.01 11.41 9.55
C VAL A 130 -0.07 10.29 9.10
N CYS A 131 0.49 10.37 7.89
CA CYS A 131 1.40 9.36 7.36
C CYS A 131 2.70 9.29 8.15
N MET A 132 3.23 10.44 8.59
CA MET A 132 4.42 10.47 9.46
C MET A 132 4.15 9.81 10.81
N ALA A 133 3.03 10.13 11.46
CA ALA A 133 2.65 9.49 12.73
C ALA A 133 2.40 7.98 12.58
N LEU A 134 1.73 7.55 11.50
CA LEU A 134 1.54 6.13 11.19
C LEU A 134 2.87 5.43 10.91
N GLY A 135 3.79 6.09 10.19
CA GLY A 135 5.12 5.57 9.90
C GLY A 135 5.95 5.31 11.16
N GLU A 136 6.00 6.27 12.09
CA GLU A 136 6.66 6.08 13.38
C GLU A 136 6.06 4.90 14.16
N LEU A 137 4.73 4.79 14.15
CA LEU A 137 4.01 3.73 14.84
C LEU A 137 4.27 2.34 14.24
N CYS A 138 4.38 2.25 12.92
CA CYS A 138 4.73 1.01 12.21
C CYS A 138 6.17 0.55 12.50
N VAL A 139 7.11 1.48 12.73
CA VAL A 139 8.49 1.16 13.09
C VAL A 139 8.59 0.69 14.54
N VAL A 140 7.91 1.36 15.48
CA VAL A 140 7.95 0.99 16.90
C VAL A 140 7.18 -0.30 17.19
N PHE A 141 6.05 -0.51 16.50
CA PHE A 141 5.19 -1.68 16.69
C PHE A 141 4.92 -2.37 15.34
N PRO A 142 5.88 -3.20 14.87
CA PRO A 142 5.70 -3.99 13.66
C PRO A 142 4.68 -5.10 13.92
N VAL A 143 3.41 -4.82 13.66
CA VAL A 143 2.33 -5.80 13.70
C VAL A 143 1.89 -6.11 12.29
N SER A 144 1.76 -7.40 11.96
CA SER A 144 1.14 -7.81 10.71
C SER A 144 -0.35 -7.49 10.76
N GLY A 145 -0.73 -6.37 10.15
CA GLY A 145 -2.09 -5.86 10.14
C GLY A 145 -2.17 -4.51 9.43
N SER A 146 -3.38 -4.11 9.04
CA SER A 146 -3.67 -2.75 8.59
C SER A 146 -3.58 -1.77 9.77
N PHE A 147 -3.42 -0.47 9.49
CA PHE A 147 -3.46 0.63 10.47
C PHE A 147 -4.69 0.59 11.40
N VAL A 148 -5.76 -0.13 11.03
CA VAL A 148 -6.92 -0.42 11.89
C VAL A 148 -6.50 -1.15 13.18
N VAL A 149 -5.50 -2.04 13.11
CA VAL A 149 -4.96 -2.77 14.27
C VAL A 149 -4.32 -1.80 15.26
N HIS A 150 -3.55 -0.83 14.75
CA HIS A 150 -2.99 0.22 15.58
C HIS A 150 -4.08 1.06 16.26
N GLY A 151 -5.14 1.44 15.54
CA GLY A 151 -6.30 2.13 16.11
C GLY A 151 -6.98 1.35 17.25
N SER A 152 -7.17 0.03 17.06
CA SER A 152 -7.76 -0.84 18.09
C SER A 152 -6.87 -1.02 19.32
N ARG A 153 -5.54 -0.92 19.15
CA ARG A 153 -4.55 -1.14 20.22
C ARG A 153 -4.29 0.11 21.06
N PHE A 154 -4.27 1.29 20.45
CA PHE A 154 -3.89 2.54 21.13
C PHE A 154 -5.07 3.42 21.55
N LEU A 155 -6.25 3.26 20.93
CA LEU A 155 -7.43 4.07 21.25
C LEU A 155 -8.45 3.22 22.02
N ASP A 156 -9.20 2.40 21.30
CA ASP A 156 -10.21 1.52 21.85
C ASP A 156 -10.60 0.46 20.80
N PRO A 157 -10.96 -0.77 21.18
CA PRO A 157 -11.47 -1.77 20.24
C PRO A 157 -12.68 -1.29 19.42
N ALA A 158 -13.58 -0.47 19.99
CA ALA A 158 -14.71 0.10 19.27
C ALA A 158 -14.28 1.13 18.22
N TRP A 159 -13.22 1.89 18.48
CA TRP A 159 -12.63 2.81 17.49
C TRP A 159 -12.03 2.04 16.31
N GLY A 160 -11.30 0.96 16.61
CA GLY A 160 -10.79 0.05 15.57
C GLY A 160 -11.91 -0.56 14.73
N PHE A 161 -13.01 -1.00 15.36
CA PHE A 161 -14.19 -1.50 14.65
C PHE A 161 -14.82 -0.44 13.73
N ALA A 162 -15.02 0.79 14.24
CA ALA A 162 -15.59 1.89 13.47
C ALA A 162 -14.70 2.30 12.28
N MET A 163 -13.38 2.37 12.48
CA MET A 163 -12.42 2.60 11.40
C MET A 163 -12.51 1.50 10.35
N GLY A 164 -12.46 0.22 10.77
CA GLY A 164 -12.57 -0.92 9.85
C GLY A 164 -13.82 -0.84 8.98
N TRP A 165 -14.98 -0.49 9.56
CA TRP A 165 -16.21 -0.36 8.79
C TRP A 165 -16.21 0.86 7.85
N ASN A 166 -15.74 2.02 8.32
CA ASN A 166 -15.64 3.21 7.46
C ASN A 166 -14.74 2.96 6.25
N TYR A 167 -13.61 2.27 6.44
CA TYR A 167 -12.72 1.93 5.34
C TYR A 167 -13.31 0.89 4.39
N ALA A 168 -13.98 -0.14 4.91
CA ALA A 168 -14.64 -1.13 4.08
C ALA A 168 -15.77 -0.49 3.24
N LEU A 169 -16.61 0.36 3.84
CA LEU A 169 -17.66 1.10 3.12
C LEU A 169 -17.07 2.05 2.08
N HIS A 170 -16.02 2.79 2.43
CA HIS A 170 -15.31 3.65 1.47
C HIS A 170 -14.81 2.83 0.27
N ARG A 171 -14.15 1.68 0.51
CA ARG A 171 -13.66 0.82 -0.57
C ARG A 171 -14.79 0.22 -1.42
N LEU A 172 -15.93 -0.11 -0.83
CA LEU A 172 -17.11 -0.58 -1.56
C LEU A 172 -17.74 0.48 -2.46
N VAL A 173 -17.66 1.76 -2.09
CA VAL A 173 -18.20 2.88 -2.89
C VAL A 173 -17.21 3.33 -3.98
N VAL A 174 -15.90 3.26 -3.70
CA VAL A 174 -14.86 3.68 -4.66
C VAL A 174 -14.84 2.80 -5.90
N ILE A 175 -15.00 1.48 -5.78
CA ILE A 175 -14.94 0.58 -6.94
C ILE A 175 -16.01 0.90 -8.01
N PRO A 176 -17.32 1.01 -7.67
CA PRO A 176 -18.34 1.45 -8.61
C PRO A 176 -18.11 2.85 -9.19
N LEU A 177 -17.57 3.77 -8.38
CA LEU A 177 -17.23 5.13 -8.82
C LEU A 177 -16.17 5.09 -9.93
N GLU A 178 -15.08 4.35 -9.71
CA GLU A 178 -14.01 4.15 -10.69
C GLU A 178 -14.53 3.53 -12.00
N LEU A 179 -15.40 2.52 -11.92
CA LEU A 179 -16.02 1.88 -13.09
C LEU A 179 -16.92 2.86 -13.87
N THR A 180 -17.67 3.70 -13.15
CA THR A 180 -18.53 4.73 -13.77
C THR A 180 -17.68 5.77 -14.49
N VAL A 181 -16.60 6.22 -13.84
CA VAL A 181 -15.64 7.15 -14.44
C VAL A 181 -15.02 6.57 -15.72
N ALA A 182 -14.59 5.30 -15.69
CA ALA A 182 -14.07 4.64 -16.89
C ALA A 182 -15.09 4.62 -18.04
N GLY A 183 -16.38 4.38 -17.73
CA GLY A 183 -17.47 4.47 -18.69
C GLY A 183 -17.64 5.87 -19.28
N ILE A 184 -17.62 6.92 -18.45
CA ILE A 184 -17.74 8.33 -18.88
C ILE A 184 -16.59 8.71 -19.82
N VAL A 185 -15.37 8.23 -19.54
CA VAL A 185 -14.19 8.50 -20.40
C VAL A 185 -14.37 7.89 -21.80
N ILE A 186 -14.95 6.69 -21.93
CA ILE A 186 -15.23 6.11 -23.26
C ILE A 186 -16.30 6.93 -23.99
N CYS A 187 -17.29 7.45 -23.27
CA CYS A 187 -18.33 8.32 -23.83
C CYS A 187 -17.78 9.62 -24.43
N TYR A 188 -16.55 10.03 -24.10
CA TYR A 188 -15.87 11.13 -24.79
C TYR A 188 -15.66 10.85 -26.28
N TRP A 189 -15.39 9.59 -26.66
CA TRP A 189 -15.12 9.19 -28.05
C TRP A 189 -16.34 8.64 -28.77
N THR A 190 -17.21 7.92 -28.06
CA THR A 190 -18.41 7.33 -28.67
C THR A 190 -19.58 7.30 -27.70
N THR A 191 -20.70 7.87 -28.11
CA THR A 191 -21.98 7.88 -27.36
C THR A 191 -23.01 6.92 -27.95
N SER A 192 -22.62 6.15 -28.98
CA SER A 192 -23.50 5.23 -29.69
C SER A 192 -23.95 4.02 -28.85
N ILE A 193 -23.20 3.68 -27.80
CA ILE A 193 -23.44 2.53 -26.93
C ILE A 193 -23.76 3.03 -25.52
N ASN A 194 -24.75 2.41 -24.86
CA ASN A 194 -25.12 2.74 -23.49
C ASN A 194 -23.94 2.50 -22.52
N ILE A 195 -23.68 3.47 -21.63
CA ILE A 195 -22.61 3.42 -20.64
C ILE A 195 -22.63 2.16 -19.76
N ALA A 196 -23.81 1.61 -19.48
CA ALA A 196 -23.96 0.39 -18.69
C ALA A 196 -23.23 -0.81 -19.32
N VAL A 197 -23.18 -0.88 -20.65
CA VAL A 197 -22.45 -1.95 -21.36
C VAL A 197 -20.96 -1.87 -21.04
N TRP A 198 -20.38 -0.67 -21.10
CA TRP A 198 -18.96 -0.46 -20.78
C TRP A 198 -18.64 -0.76 -19.32
N ILE A 199 -19.49 -0.34 -18.39
CA ILE A 199 -19.36 -0.66 -16.96
C ILE A 199 -19.36 -2.19 -16.75
N THR A 200 -20.27 -2.91 -17.42
CA THR A 200 -20.37 -4.38 -17.30
C THR A 200 -19.11 -5.08 -17.83
N ILE A 201 -18.56 -4.60 -18.95
CA ILE A 201 -17.30 -5.12 -19.52
C ILE A 201 -16.14 -4.91 -18.55
N PHE A 202 -15.96 -3.70 -18.01
CA PHE A 202 -14.89 -3.42 -17.06
C PHE A 202 -15.02 -4.21 -15.77
N LEU A 203 -16.24 -4.37 -15.25
CA LEU A 203 -16.50 -5.20 -14.08
C LEU A 203 -16.10 -6.66 -14.33
N PHE A 204 -16.44 -7.21 -15.51
CA PHE A 204 -16.08 -8.58 -15.87
C PHE A 204 -14.56 -8.78 -15.97
N VAL A 205 -13.85 -7.82 -16.57
CA VAL A 205 -12.37 -7.82 -16.61
C VAL A 205 -11.78 -7.78 -15.20
N LEU A 206 -12.30 -6.92 -14.32
CA LEU A 206 -11.84 -6.79 -12.93
C LEU A 206 -12.06 -8.08 -12.14
N LEU A 207 -13.20 -8.75 -12.34
CA LEU A 207 -13.49 -10.06 -11.76
C LEU A 207 -12.49 -11.12 -12.23
N ILE A 208 -12.17 -11.15 -13.52
CA ILE A 208 -11.17 -12.07 -14.08
C ILE A 208 -9.80 -11.82 -13.46
N ILE A 209 -9.36 -10.56 -13.35
CA ILE A 209 -8.07 -10.21 -12.74
C ILE A 209 -8.02 -10.63 -11.27
N ASN A 210 -9.12 -10.49 -10.53
CA ASN A 210 -9.20 -10.96 -9.14
C ASN A 210 -9.00 -12.48 -9.00
N LEU A 211 -9.28 -13.26 -10.04
CA LEU A 211 -9.07 -14.71 -10.03
C LEU A 211 -7.61 -15.12 -10.31
N PHE A 212 -6.80 -14.27 -10.94
CA PHE A 212 -5.41 -14.59 -11.33
C PHE A 212 -4.39 -14.54 -10.17
N GLY A 213 -4.83 -14.17 -8.97
CA GLY A 213 -4.04 -14.21 -7.74
C GLY A 213 -3.04 -13.05 -7.57
N VAL A 214 -2.54 -12.91 -6.34
CA VAL A 214 -1.84 -11.71 -5.84
C VAL A 214 -0.53 -11.38 -6.57
N ARG A 215 0.13 -12.38 -7.17
CA ARG A 215 1.38 -12.19 -7.93
C ARG A 215 1.15 -11.49 -9.26
N GLY A 216 0.11 -11.90 -9.99
CA GLY A 216 -0.24 -11.27 -11.27
C GLY A 216 -0.72 -9.85 -11.07
N PHE A 217 -1.49 -9.61 -10.01
CA PHE A 217 -1.92 -8.27 -9.61
C PHE A 217 -0.73 -7.32 -9.40
N GLY A 218 0.28 -7.74 -8.63
CA GLY A 218 1.44 -6.89 -8.32
C GLY A 218 2.24 -6.47 -9.55
N GLU A 219 2.39 -7.35 -10.54
CA GLU A 219 3.09 -7.02 -11.80
C GLU A 219 2.24 -6.11 -12.69
N ILE A 220 0.93 -6.36 -12.81
CA ILE A 220 0.03 -5.48 -13.59
C ILE A 220 -0.01 -4.07 -12.99
N GLU A 221 -0.14 -3.97 -11.67
CA GLU A 221 -0.18 -2.70 -10.96
C GLU A 221 1.14 -1.93 -11.15
N PHE A 222 2.28 -2.62 -11.13
CA PHE A 222 3.58 -2.02 -11.42
C PHE A 222 3.61 -1.34 -12.79
N TYR A 223 3.18 -2.03 -13.86
CA TYR A 223 3.16 -1.45 -15.21
C TYR A 223 2.11 -0.33 -15.35
N MET A 224 0.92 -0.52 -14.77
CA MET A 224 -0.14 0.50 -14.79
C MET A 224 0.27 1.77 -14.03
N ALA A 225 1.00 1.65 -12.92
CA ALA A 225 1.53 2.78 -12.18
C ALA A 225 2.56 3.58 -13.01
N ILE A 226 3.41 2.91 -13.81
CA ILE A 226 4.32 3.60 -14.74
C ILE A 226 3.51 4.43 -15.75
N VAL A 227 2.47 3.85 -16.35
CA VAL A 227 1.60 4.56 -17.31
C VAL A 227 0.95 5.77 -16.66
N LYS A 228 0.45 5.65 -15.42
CA LYS A 228 -0.13 6.77 -14.66
C LYS A 228 0.89 7.88 -14.43
N VAL A 229 2.11 7.56 -14.01
CA VAL A 229 3.17 8.56 -13.79
C VAL A 229 3.50 9.29 -15.08
N VAL A 230 3.68 8.56 -16.19
CA VAL A 230 3.94 9.17 -17.50
C VAL A 230 2.76 10.05 -17.94
N ALA A 231 1.52 9.63 -17.69
CA ALA A 231 0.33 10.42 -17.99
C ALA A 231 0.29 11.73 -17.18
N VAL A 232 0.65 11.71 -15.89
CA VAL A 232 0.75 12.93 -15.07
C VAL A 232 1.84 13.87 -15.62
N LEU A 233 3.02 13.34 -15.95
CA LEU A 233 4.10 14.15 -16.54
C LEU A 233 3.68 14.77 -17.88
N GLY A 234 3.04 13.99 -18.75
CA GLY A 234 2.50 14.46 -20.02
C GLY A 234 1.42 15.54 -19.82
N PHE A 235 0.54 15.36 -18.83
CA PHE A 235 -0.49 16.33 -18.48
C PHE A 235 0.10 17.66 -17.99
N ILE A 236 1.16 17.62 -17.16
CA ILE A 236 1.87 18.83 -16.71
C ILE A 236 2.52 19.55 -17.89
N ILE A 237 3.24 18.84 -18.76
CA ILE A 237 3.89 19.43 -19.94
C ILE A 237 2.83 20.05 -20.87
N LEU A 238 1.75 19.33 -21.15
CA LEU A 238 0.64 19.84 -21.96
C LEU A 238 0.02 21.09 -21.33
N GLY A 239 -0.19 21.09 -20.01
CA GLY A 239 -0.70 22.24 -19.27
C GLY A 239 0.19 23.48 -19.44
N ILE A 240 1.52 23.31 -19.32
CA ILE A 240 2.50 24.38 -19.55
C ILE A 240 2.38 24.91 -20.99
N VAL A 241 2.37 24.04 -22.00
CA VAL A 241 2.23 24.43 -23.40
C VAL A 241 0.95 25.22 -23.65
N LEU A 242 -0.18 24.78 -23.08
CA LEU A 242 -1.47 25.47 -23.21
C LEU A 242 -1.46 26.86 -22.53
N VAL A 243 -0.82 26.98 -21.36
CA VAL A 243 -0.69 28.27 -20.65
C VAL A 243 0.10 29.28 -21.48
N PHE A 244 1.17 28.84 -22.16
CA PHE A 244 1.99 29.66 -23.05
C PHE A 244 1.36 29.94 -24.43
N GLY A 245 0.15 29.46 -24.69
CA GLY A 245 -0.57 29.74 -25.94
C GLY A 245 -0.34 28.71 -27.05
N GLY A 246 0.14 27.51 -26.73
CA GLY A 246 0.19 26.39 -27.68
C GLY A 246 -1.17 25.74 -27.98
N GLY A 247 -2.29 26.36 -27.57
CA GLY A 247 -3.64 25.91 -27.87
C GLY A 247 -4.15 26.39 -29.25
N PRO A 248 -5.28 25.85 -29.75
CA PRO A 248 -5.81 26.18 -31.08
C PRO A 248 -6.04 27.68 -31.32
N ASN A 249 -6.41 28.41 -30.27
CA ASN A 249 -6.68 29.84 -30.33
C ASN A 249 -5.42 30.71 -30.20
N HIS A 250 -4.25 30.11 -29.96
CA HIS A 250 -2.96 30.79 -29.80
C HIS A 250 -2.94 31.94 -28.77
N GLN A 251 -3.83 31.89 -27.78
CA GLN A 251 -3.93 32.92 -26.74
C GLN A 251 -3.15 32.53 -25.50
N TYR A 252 -2.37 33.48 -24.97
CA TYR A 252 -1.74 33.33 -23.65
C TYR A 252 -2.81 33.35 -22.55
N ILE A 253 -2.94 32.25 -21.82
CA ILE A 253 -3.90 32.12 -20.72
C ILE A 253 -3.29 32.63 -19.42
N GLY A 254 -2.04 32.24 -19.10
CA GLY A 254 -1.29 32.73 -17.94
C GLY A 254 -2.10 32.85 -16.65
N GLY A 255 -2.29 34.10 -16.21
CA GLY A 255 -3.05 34.48 -15.03
C GLY A 255 -4.53 34.85 -15.28
N LYS A 256 -5.04 34.70 -16.50
CA LYS A 256 -6.38 35.20 -16.89
C LYS A 256 -7.48 34.71 -15.94
N TYR A 257 -7.46 33.42 -15.61
CA TYR A 257 -8.45 32.79 -14.72
C TYR A 257 -8.27 33.13 -13.23
N TRP A 258 -7.10 33.65 -12.83
CA TRP A 258 -6.88 34.18 -11.48
C TRP A 258 -7.55 35.53 -11.28
N HIS A 259 -7.72 36.31 -12.36
CA HIS A 259 -8.37 37.62 -12.31
C HIS A 259 -9.85 37.57 -12.68
N ASN A 260 -10.24 36.78 -13.68
CA ASN A 260 -11.63 36.64 -14.15
C ASN A 260 -11.92 35.16 -14.45
N PRO A 261 -12.84 34.49 -13.74
CA PRO A 261 -13.85 35.00 -12.79
C PRO A 261 -13.31 35.36 -11.38
N GLY A 262 -12.03 35.13 -11.11
CA GLY A 262 -11.35 35.44 -9.85
C GLY A 262 -10.80 34.18 -9.16
N SER A 263 -9.83 34.34 -8.26
CA SER A 263 -9.15 33.22 -7.57
C SER A 263 -10.08 32.30 -6.78
N PHE A 264 -11.20 32.83 -6.27
CA PHE A 264 -12.22 32.08 -5.52
C PHE A 264 -13.55 32.16 -6.25
N ALA A 265 -13.78 31.24 -7.19
CA ALA A 265 -15.07 31.13 -7.83
C ALA A 265 -16.12 30.69 -6.79
N ASN A 266 -17.29 31.33 -6.78
CA ASN A 266 -18.39 31.04 -5.85
C ASN A 266 -18.05 31.23 -4.35
N GLY A 267 -16.98 31.96 -4.01
CA GLY A 267 -16.61 32.31 -2.64
C GLY A 267 -16.40 31.10 -1.72
N PHE A 268 -16.82 31.21 -0.47
CA PHE A 268 -16.63 30.16 0.55
C PHE A 268 -17.29 28.82 0.17
N LYS A 269 -18.45 28.86 -0.50
CA LYS A 269 -19.15 27.64 -0.95
C LYS A 269 -18.32 26.87 -1.99
N GLY A 270 -17.59 27.60 -2.85
CA GLY A 270 -16.65 27.03 -3.80
C GLY A 270 -15.52 26.28 -3.07
N VAL A 271 -14.91 26.92 -2.07
CA VAL A 271 -13.87 26.32 -1.22
C VAL A 271 -14.38 25.03 -0.56
N CYS A 272 -15.55 25.06 0.11
CA CYS A 272 -16.09 23.84 0.73
C CYS A 272 -16.33 22.70 -0.26
N SER A 273 -16.75 23.00 -1.49
CA SER A 273 -16.95 21.98 -2.53
C SER A 273 -15.63 21.38 -3.02
N VAL A 274 -14.59 22.19 -3.13
CA VAL A 274 -13.25 21.76 -3.55
C VAL A 274 -12.60 20.92 -2.47
N PHE A 275 -12.78 21.29 -1.19
CA PHE A 275 -12.26 20.54 -0.05
C PHE A 275 -12.68 19.06 -0.06
N VAL A 276 -13.95 18.75 -0.38
CA VAL A 276 -14.44 17.37 -0.49
C VAL A 276 -13.72 16.63 -1.62
N THR A 277 -13.48 17.30 -2.74
CA THR A 277 -12.78 16.71 -3.90
C THR A 277 -11.31 16.47 -3.58
N ALA A 278 -10.66 17.41 -2.88
CA ALA A 278 -9.27 17.26 -2.43
C ALA A 278 -9.14 16.09 -1.44
N ALA A 279 -10.04 16.00 -0.45
CA ALA A 279 -10.07 14.88 0.50
C ALA A 279 -10.24 13.52 -0.20
N PHE A 280 -11.11 13.44 -1.22
CA PHE A 280 -11.26 12.25 -2.05
C PHE A 280 -9.99 11.94 -2.86
N ALA A 281 -9.36 12.94 -3.47
CA ALA A 281 -8.16 12.76 -4.30
C ALA A 281 -6.95 12.24 -3.52
N PHE A 282 -6.84 12.62 -2.25
CA PHE A 282 -5.78 12.19 -1.35
C PHE A 282 -6.08 10.88 -0.60
N GLY A 283 -7.32 10.37 -0.70
CA GLY A 283 -7.76 9.18 0.03
C GLY A 283 -7.08 7.91 -0.47
N GLY A 284 -6.57 7.09 0.46
CA GLY A 284 -5.88 5.83 0.16
C GLY A 284 -4.36 5.93 0.08
N THR A 285 -3.78 7.12 0.30
CA THR A 285 -2.33 7.29 0.44
C THR A 285 -1.79 6.63 1.72
N GLU A 286 -2.63 6.56 2.75
CA GLU A 286 -2.38 5.95 4.05
C GLU A 286 -2.40 4.41 4.07
N LEU A 287 -2.69 3.78 2.94
CA LEU A 287 -2.87 2.32 2.85
C LEU A 287 -1.56 1.56 2.63
N VAL A 288 -0.48 2.25 2.23
CA VAL A 288 0.77 1.64 1.76
C VAL A 288 1.90 1.76 2.77
#